data_AF-A0A7K9JHZ6-F1
#
_entry.id   AF-A0A7K9JHZ6-F1
#
_cell.length_a   1.000
_cell.length_b   1.000
_cell.length_c   1.000
_cell.angle_alpha   90.00
_cell.angle_beta   90.00
_cell.angle_gamma   90.00
#
_symmetry.space_group_name_H-M   'P 1'
#
loop_
_entity.id
_entity.type
_entity.pdbx_description
1 polymer ?
#
loop_
_entity_poly.entity_id
_entity_poly.type
_entity_poly.pdbx_seq_one_letter_code
_entity_poly.pdbx_strand_id
1 'polypeptide(L)'
;ENLEKNFISTWQKLPEEIKASYGDGYLRQSVAVLKVLQKGYNSDLSVVTNCMEHALTSLHPRTRYSAGWDAKLLYLPLSYLPSAFTDAL
;
A
#
# COMPACT_ATOMS: atom_id res chain seq x y z
N GLU A 1 -1.67 -12.03 10.14
CA GLU A 1 -1.95 -13.48 9.97
C GLU A 1 -2.93 -13.80 8.83
N ASN A 2 -4.10 -13.16 8.73
CA ASN A 2 -5.07 -13.49 7.67
C ASN A 2 -4.59 -13.14 6.24
N LEU A 3 -3.88 -12.02 6.08
CA LEU A 3 -3.45 -11.54 4.77
C LEU A 3 -2.45 -12.48 4.07
N GLU A 4 -1.47 -12.99 4.81
CA GLU A 4 -0.48 -13.96 4.31
C GLU A 4 -1.14 -15.26 3.87
N LYS A 5 -2.03 -15.81 4.71
CA LYS A 5 -2.77 -17.04 4.40
C LYS A 5 -3.62 -16.86 3.14
N ASN A 6 -4.30 -15.72 3.02
CA ASN A 6 -5.07 -15.38 1.82
C ASN A 6 -4.17 -15.31 0.58
N PHE A 7 -3.01 -14.64 0.67
CA PHE A 7 -2.07 -14.52 -0.44
C PHE A 7 -1.53 -15.88 -0.91
N ILE A 8 -1.15 -16.75 0.03
CA ILE A 8 -0.71 -18.12 -0.27
C ILE A 8 -1.85 -18.93 -0.89
N SER A 9 -3.08 -18.81 -0.37
CA SER A 9 -4.24 -19.52 -0.91
C SER A 9 -4.55 -19.11 -2.36
N THR A 10 -4.38 -17.82 -2.68
CA THR A 10 -4.53 -17.32 -4.04
C THR A 10 -3.43 -17.84 -4.93
N TRP A 11 -2.17 -17.77 -4.48
CA TRP A 11 -1.02 -18.33 -5.21
C TRP A 11 -1.22 -19.80 -5.56
N GLN A 12 -1.71 -20.62 -4.63
CA GLN A 12 -1.96 -22.03 -4.89
C GLN A 12 -2.98 -22.27 -6.02
N LYS A 13 -3.98 -21.39 -6.17
CA LYS A 13 -5.01 -21.47 -7.21
C LYS A 13 -4.53 -21.01 -8.59
N LEU A 14 -3.35 -20.37 -8.70
CA LEU A 14 -2.85 -19.92 -10.00
C LEU A 14 -2.44 -21.10 -10.90
N PRO A 15 -2.63 -20.99 -12.23
CA PRO A 15 -2.06 -21.90 -13.22
C PRO A 15 -0.53 -22.01 -13.09
N GLU A 16 0.02 -23.18 -13.41
CA GLU A 16 1.46 -23.44 -13.35
C GLU A 16 2.29 -22.55 -14.28
N GLU A 17 1.77 -22.24 -15.47
CA GLU A 17 2.42 -21.31 -16.41
C GLU A 17 2.66 -19.92 -15.77
N ILE A 18 1.68 -19.42 -15.02
CA ILE A 18 1.79 -18.14 -14.34
C ILE A 18 2.74 -18.24 -13.14
N LYS A 19 2.70 -19.33 -12.37
CA LYS A 19 3.66 -19.53 -11.27
C LYS A 19 5.09 -19.59 -11.79
N ALA A 20 5.32 -20.25 -12.91
CA ALA A 20 6.62 -20.36 -13.56
C ALA A 20 7.11 -19.00 -14.10
N SER A 21 6.23 -18.15 -14.64
CA SER A 21 6.60 -16.83 -15.15
C SER A 21 7.04 -15.85 -14.05
N TYR A 22 6.40 -15.91 -12.87
CA TYR A 22 6.82 -15.13 -11.70
C TYR A 22 8.05 -15.72 -11.00
N GLY A 23 8.26 -17.03 -11.10
CA GLY A 23 9.39 -17.75 -10.52
C GLY A 23 9.19 -18.16 -9.05
N ASP A 24 9.94 -19.18 -8.63
CA ASP A 24 9.75 -19.86 -7.34
C ASP A 24 10.03 -18.96 -6.12
N GLY A 25 10.89 -17.95 -6.28
CA GLY A 25 11.24 -17.01 -5.21
C GLY A 25 10.18 -15.93 -4.94
N TYR A 26 9.28 -15.68 -5.89
CA TYR A 26 8.37 -14.54 -5.85
C TYR A 26 7.41 -14.59 -4.67
N LEU A 27 6.80 -15.75 -4.41
CA LEU A 27 5.87 -15.93 -3.29
C LEU A 27 6.54 -15.58 -1.96
N ARG A 28 7.75 -16.11 -1.74
CA ARG A 28 8.48 -15.92 -0.49
C ARG A 28 8.85 -14.45 -0.29
N GLN A 29 9.34 -13.79 -1.33
CA GLN A 29 9.70 -12.38 -1.27
C GLN A 29 8.47 -11.50 -1.05
N SER A 30 7.38 -11.76 -1.77
CA SER A 30 6.12 -11.03 -1.63
C SER A 30 5.55 -11.15 -0.22
N VAL A 31 5.52 -12.36 0.35
CA VAL A 31 5.07 -12.59 1.73
C VAL A 31 5.97 -11.87 2.74
N ALA A 32 7.29 -11.87 2.53
CA ALA A 32 8.22 -11.15 3.40
C ALA A 32 7.97 -9.63 3.37
N VAL A 33 7.79 -9.05 2.18
CA VAL A 33 7.46 -7.62 2.01
C VAL A 33 6.12 -7.29 2.68
N LEU A 34 5.09 -8.12 2.47
CA LEU A 34 3.78 -7.93 3.10
C LEU A 34 3.87 -7.94 4.64
N LYS A 35 4.70 -8.79 5.24
CA LYS A 35 4.92 -8.81 6.70
C LYS A 35 5.57 -7.53 7.22
N VAL A 36 6.53 -6.99 6.47
CA VAL A 36 7.19 -5.72 6.83
C VAL A 36 6.19 -4.57 6.73
N LEU A 37 5.45 -4.49 5.63
CA LEU A 37 4.43 -3.46 5.43
C LEU A 37 3.34 -3.53 6.49
N GLN A 38 2.88 -4.73 6.87
CA GLN A 38 1.86 -4.90 7.89
C GLN A 38 2.25 -4.30 9.25
N LYS A 39 3.54 -4.29 9.59
CA LYS A 39 4.04 -3.66 10.82
C LYS A 39 3.98 -2.13 10.78
N GLY A 40 3.99 -1.54 9.59
CA GLY A 40 3.91 -0.09 9.38
C GLY A 40 2.48 0.44 9.29
N TYR A 41 1.47 -0.44 9.25
CA TYR A 41 0.08 -0.01 9.15
C TYR A 41 -0.38 0.64 10.45
N ASN A 42 -1.06 1.78 10.32
CA ASN A 42 -1.67 2.43 11.45
C ASN A 42 -2.90 1.64 11.92
N SER A 43 -2.96 1.33 13.21
CA SER A 43 -4.13 0.68 13.83
C SER A 43 -5.31 1.63 13.98
N ASP A 44 -5.06 2.94 13.98
CA ASP A 44 -6.09 3.96 14.12
C ASP A 44 -6.71 4.32 12.75
N LEU A 45 -7.96 3.92 12.57
CA LEU A 45 -8.76 4.23 11.38
C LEU A 45 -9.30 5.66 11.38
N SER A 46 -9.26 6.36 12.53
CA SER A 46 -9.81 7.72 12.68
C SER A 46 -9.12 8.71 11.74
N VAL A 47 -7.85 8.44 11.39
CA VAL A 47 -7.06 9.27 10.48
C VAL A 47 -7.74 9.42 9.11
N VAL A 48 -8.37 8.35 8.62
CA VAL A 48 -9.10 8.37 7.34
C VAL A 48 -10.44 9.06 7.51
N THR A 49 -11.21 8.72 8.55
CA THR A 49 -12.55 9.29 8.76
C THR A 49 -12.50 10.79 9.03
N ASN A 50 -11.55 11.25 9.84
CA ASN A 50 -11.34 12.68 10.12
C ASN A 50 -10.95 13.44 8.84
N CYS A 51 -10.14 12.80 7.98
CA CYS A 51 -9.78 13.37 6.69
C CYS A 51 -10.99 13.51 5.76
N MET A 52 -11.89 12.52 5.76
CA MET A 52 -13.15 12.57 5.01
C MET A 52 -14.11 13.62 5.57
N GLU A 53 -14.28 13.67 6.89
CA GLU A 53 -15.11 14.68 7.56
C GLU A 53 -14.62 16.10 7.24
N HIS A 54 -13.32 16.34 7.34
CA HIS A 54 -12.73 17.63 6.98
C HIS A 54 -12.97 17.97 5.50
N ALA A 55 -12.87 16.98 4.60
CA ALA A 55 -13.14 17.20 3.19
C ALA A 55 -14.58 17.61 2.91
N LEU A 56 -15.55 17.05 3.64
CA LEU A 56 -16.98 17.32 3.49
C LEU A 56 -17.43 18.62 4.16
N THR A 57 -16.77 19.02 5.25
CA THR A 57 -17.17 20.18 6.09
C THR A 57 -16.37 21.45 5.80
N SER A 58 -15.28 21.37 5.03
CA SER A 58 -14.45 22.53 4.74
C SER A 58 -15.19 23.57 3.90
N LEU A 59 -15.15 24.83 4.35
CA LEU A 59 -15.65 25.98 3.60
C LEU A 59 -14.93 26.17 2.25
N HIS A 60 -13.67 25.73 2.15
CA HIS A 60 -12.85 25.80 0.95
C HIS A 60 -12.25 24.42 0.67
N PRO A 61 -12.98 23.52 -0.02
CA PRO A 61 -12.53 22.15 -0.24
C PRO A 61 -11.30 22.11 -1.14
N ARG A 62 -10.36 21.21 -0.82
CA ARG A 62 -9.15 20.95 -1.61
C ARG A 62 -9.36 19.79 -2.58
N THR A 63 -8.68 19.84 -3.72
CA THR A 63 -8.71 18.74 -4.71
C THR A 63 -8.03 17.46 -4.20
N ARG A 64 -7.08 17.57 -3.26
CA ARG A 64 -6.36 16.42 -2.70
C ARG A 64 -6.28 16.54 -1.18
N TYR A 65 -6.72 15.49 -0.49
CA TYR A 65 -6.58 15.33 0.95
C TYR A 65 -5.73 14.09 1.25
N SER A 66 -4.73 14.25 2.11
CA SER A 66 -3.82 13.17 2.50
C SER A 66 -4.15 12.71 3.91
N ALA A 67 -4.68 11.48 4.01
CA ALA A 67 -4.95 10.83 5.29
C ALA A 67 -3.63 10.24 5.82
N GLY A 68 -3.19 10.70 6.99
CA GLY A 68 -1.98 10.21 7.65
C GLY A 68 -0.74 11.05 7.41
N TRP A 69 0.27 10.77 8.24
CA TRP A 69 1.57 11.44 8.19
C TRP A 69 2.48 10.83 7.13
N ASP A 70 2.41 9.52 6.95
CA ASP A 70 3.05 8.77 5.86
C ASP A 70 2.64 9.32 4.49
N ALA A 71 1.34 9.56 4.27
CA ALA A 71 0.83 10.16 3.05
C ALA A 71 1.41 11.55 2.80
N LYS A 72 1.55 12.38 3.84
CA LYS A 72 2.03 13.77 3.71
C LYS A 72 3.55 13.88 3.58
N LEU A 73 4.31 13.02 4.26
CA LEU A 73 5.77 13.14 4.36
C LEU A 73 6.52 12.20 3.41
N LEU A 74 5.93 11.08 3.00
CA LEU A 74 6.60 10.10 2.14
C LEU A 74 5.97 10.09 0.75
N TYR A 75 4.69 9.72 0.65
CA TYR A 75 4.06 9.47 -0.64
C TYR A 75 3.78 10.74 -1.43
N LEU A 76 3.36 11.82 -0.77
CA LEU A 76 3.09 13.09 -1.45
C LEU A 76 4.37 13.70 -2.04
N PRO A 77 5.50 13.83 -1.31
CA PRO A 77 6.76 14.28 -1.89
C PRO A 77 7.25 13.37 -3.01
N LEU A 78 7.17 12.05 -2.82
CA LEU A 78 7.56 11.08 -3.84
C LEU A 78 6.75 11.25 -5.13
N SER A 79 5.46 11.58 -5.04
CA SER A 79 4.61 11.83 -6.21
C SER A 79 4.99 13.04 -7.05
N TYR A 80 5.80 13.96 -6.49
CA TYR A 80 6.33 15.12 -7.21
C TYR A 80 7.76 14.90 -7.72
N LEU A 81 8.42 13.80 -7.35
CA LEU A 81 9.75 13.48 -7.84
C LEU A 81 9.69 12.89 -9.25
N PRO A 82 10.76 13.04 -10.06
CA PRO A 82 10.86 12.39 -11.37
C PRO A 82 10.74 10.87 -11.25
N SER A 83 10.12 10.24 -12.26
CA SER A 83 9.86 8.79 -12.25
C SER A 83 11.13 7.96 -12.08
N ALA A 84 12.27 8.42 -12.61
CA ALA A 84 13.55 7.74 -12.45
C ALA A 84 13.96 7.54 -10.98
N PHE A 85 13.61 8.48 -10.09
CA PHE A 85 13.88 8.34 -8.66
C PHE A 85 12.85 7.47 -7.95
N THR A 86 11.58 7.53 -8.39
CA THR A 86 10.52 6.73 -7.78
C THR A 86 10.60 5.25 -8.18
N ASP A 87 11.06 4.95 -9.40
CA ASP A 87 11.16 3.59 -9.93
C ASP A 87 12.38 2.84 -9.39
N ALA A 88 13.42 3.57 -8.96
CA ALA A 88 14.63 3.01 -8.36
C ALA A 88 14.49 2.72 -6.86
N LEU A 89 13.44 3.23 -6.21
CA LEU A 89 13.16 3.14 -4.78
C LEU A 89 12.23 1.96 -4.47
#